data_AF-A0A7C7TQ94-F1
#
_entry.id   AF-A0A7C7TQ94-F1
#
_cell.length_a   1.000
_cell.length_b   1.000
_cell.length_c   1.000
_cell.angle_alpha   90.00
_cell.angle_beta   90.00
_cell.angle_gamma   90.00
#
_symmetry.space_group_name_H-M   'P 1'
#
loop_
_entity.id
_entity.type
_entity.pdbx_description
1 polymer ?
#
loop_
_entity_poly.entity_id
_entity_poly.type
_entity_poly.pdbx_seq_one_letter_code
_entity_poly.pdbx_strand_id
1 'polypeptide(L)'
;MPAVTERLPEDHANLENVRGFWESVDEKVASYVDSLNSSEELDMPYIRAFPDGGKNTRALWEMMLHVINHGTQYRSPVAMMLTKLGHSPGDMEIL
;
A
#
# COMPACT_ATOMS: atom_id res chain seq x y z
N MET A 1 6.86 3.62 17.73
CA MET A 1 6.15 3.79 16.45
C MET A 1 6.70 5.06 15.82
N PRO A 2 7.21 5.04 14.58
CA PRO A 2 7.52 6.30 13.90
C PRO A 2 6.25 7.17 13.86
N ALA A 3 6.41 8.48 13.98
CA ALA A 3 5.28 9.40 13.86
C ALA A 3 4.62 9.18 12.50
N VAL A 4 3.30 8.99 12.48
CA VAL A 4 2.55 8.99 11.22
C VAL A 4 2.52 10.44 10.75
N THR A 5 3.29 10.74 9.72
CA THR A 5 3.17 12.02 9.02
C THR A 5 1.85 12.02 8.27
N GLU A 6 0.95 12.92 8.66
CA GLU A 6 -0.25 13.20 7.90
C GLU A 6 0.14 13.70 6.50
N ARG A 7 -0.50 13.17 5.46
CA ARG A 7 -0.29 13.59 4.07
C ARG A 7 -1.45 14.50 3.69
N LEU A 8 -1.14 15.73 3.31
CA LEU A 8 -2.14 16.72 2.98
C LEU A 8 -2.38 16.73 1.46
N PRO A 9 -3.59 17.12 0.99
CA PRO A 9 -3.87 17.19 -0.44
C PRO A 9 -2.87 18.06 -1.22
N GLU A 10 -2.37 19.13 -0.61
CA GLU A 10 -1.36 20.02 -1.19
C GLU A 10 -0.02 19.33 -1.50
N ASP A 11 0.33 18.25 -0.80
CA ASP A 11 1.53 17.44 -1.08
C ASP A 11 1.41 16.67 -2.40
N HIS A 12 0.19 16.55 -2.93
CA HIS A 12 -0.18 15.76 -4.10
C HIS A 12 -1.05 16.55 -5.09
N ALA A 13 -0.75 17.83 -5.26
CA ALA A 13 -1.58 18.79 -6.01
C ALA A 13 -1.72 18.47 -7.51
N ASN A 14 -0.85 17.64 -8.07
CA ASN A 14 -0.88 17.25 -9.48
C ASN A 14 -0.36 15.81 -9.71
N LEU A 15 -0.53 15.31 -10.93
CA LEU A 15 -0.13 13.95 -11.32
C LEU A 15 1.38 13.72 -11.21
N GLU A 16 2.22 14.73 -11.39
CA GLU A 16 3.67 14.61 -11.26
C GLU A 16 4.06 14.36 -9.80
N ASN A 17 3.47 15.10 -8.85
CA ASN A 17 3.71 14.90 -7.42
C ASN A 17 3.17 13.54 -6.94
N VAL A 18 2.01 13.11 -7.42
CA VAL A 18 1.47 11.77 -7.13
C VAL A 18 2.41 10.68 -7.66
N ARG A 19 2.90 10.82 -8.89
CA ARG A 19 3.80 9.86 -9.52
C ARG A 19 5.14 9.76 -8.79
N GLY A 20 5.81 10.88 -8.54
CA GLY A 20 7.09 10.87 -7.82
C GLY A 20 6.96 10.31 -6.40
N PHE A 21 5.83 10.58 -5.74
CA PHE A 21 5.56 9.96 -4.44
C PHE A 21 5.36 8.43 -4.56
N TRP A 22 4.57 7.99 -5.54
CA TRP A 22 4.36 6.56 -5.80
C TRP A 22 5.67 5.83 -6.08
N GLU A 23 6.53 6.37 -6.95
CA GLU A 23 7.86 5.80 -7.26
C GLU A 23 8.71 5.67 -5.98
N SER A 24 8.73 6.69 -5.12
CA SER A 24 9.47 6.63 -3.85
C SER A 24 8.93 5.59 -2.86
N VAL A 25 7.64 5.26 -2.93
CA VAL A 25 7.02 4.23 -2.09
C VAL A 25 7.31 2.86 -2.68
N ASP A 26 7.21 2.72 -4.00
CA ASP A 26 7.48 1.49 -4.73
C ASP A 26 8.93 1.02 -4.50
N GLU A 27 9.91 1.92 -4.61
CA GLU A 27 11.32 1.63 -4.29
C GLU A 27 11.52 1.11 -2.85
N LYS A 28 10.79 1.68 -1.88
CA LYS A 28 10.87 1.25 -0.47
C LYS A 28 10.21 -0.11 -0.26
N VAL A 29 9.09 -0.37 -0.94
CA VAL A 29 8.40 -1.66 -0.88
C VAL A 29 9.28 -2.73 -1.51
N ALA A 30 9.84 -2.48 -2.70
CA ALA A 30 10.76 -3.39 -3.37
C ALA A 30 11.98 -3.69 -2.49
N SER A 31 12.64 -2.65 -1.96
CA SER A 31 13.80 -2.82 -1.07
C SER A 31 13.46 -3.61 0.20
N TYR A 32 12.27 -3.43 0.76
CA TYR A 32 11.82 -4.18 1.93
C TYR A 32 11.56 -5.66 1.60
N VAL A 33 10.87 -5.93 0.49
CA VAL A 33 10.62 -7.30 0.03
C VAL A 33 11.95 -8.02 -0.26
N ASP A 34 12.89 -7.36 -0.94
CA ASP A 34 14.23 -7.88 -1.22
C ASP A 34 15.06 -8.13 0.05
N SER A 35 14.73 -7.46 1.16
CA SER A 35 15.40 -7.67 2.45
C SER A 35 14.90 -8.91 3.20
N LEU A 36 13.78 -9.51 2.79
CA LEU A 36 13.25 -10.75 3.39
C LEU A 36 13.98 -11.95 2.78
N ASN A 37 14.68 -12.70 3.62
CA ASN A 37 15.57 -13.79 3.23
C ASN A 37 15.04 -15.18 3.61
N SER A 38 13.98 -15.28 4.41
CA SER A 38 13.42 -16.58 4.81
C SER A 38 11.91 -16.56 5.04
N SER A 39 11.29 -17.75 5.00
CA SER A 39 9.87 -17.92 5.30
C SER A 39 9.54 -17.65 6.76
N GLU A 40 10.49 -17.85 7.68
CA GLU A 40 10.29 -17.58 9.11
C GLU A 40 10.08 -16.09 9.38
N GLU A 41 10.69 -15.20 8.57
CA GLU A 41 10.46 -13.76 8.68
C GLU A 41 9.02 -13.36 8.35
N LEU A 42 8.36 -14.11 7.47
CA LEU A 42 6.96 -13.90 7.11
C LEU A 42 5.99 -14.25 8.25
N ASP A 43 6.39 -15.14 9.15
CA ASP A 43 5.62 -15.52 10.34
C ASP A 43 5.85 -14.59 11.53
N MET A 44 6.78 -13.64 11.43
CA MET A 44 7.08 -12.71 12.53
C MET A 44 5.86 -11.86 12.91
N PRO A 45 5.64 -11.63 14.22
CA PRO A 45 4.47 -10.88 14.68
C PRO A 45 4.61 -9.39 14.35
N TYR A 46 3.71 -8.90 13.50
CA TYR A 46 3.45 -7.48 13.34
C TYR A 46 2.47 -7.02 14.42
N ILE A 47 2.89 -6.06 15.26
CA ILE A 47 2.09 -5.56 16.38
C ILE A 47 1.70 -4.10 16.14
N ARG A 48 0.39 -3.86 15.98
CA ARG A 48 -0.20 -2.52 15.96
C ARG A 48 -0.77 -2.19 17.34
N ALA A 49 -0.22 -1.16 17.99
CA ALA A 49 -0.76 -0.63 19.23
C ALA A 49 -1.84 0.43 18.95
N PHE A 50 -2.87 0.47 19.79
CA PHE A 50 -3.93 1.47 19.75
C PHE A 50 -3.77 2.50 20.88
N PRO A 51 -4.29 3.73 20.73
CA PRO A 51 -4.19 4.76 21.77
C PRO A 51 -4.84 4.39 23.11
N ASP A 52 -5.81 3.48 23.12
CA ASP A 52 -6.49 2.96 24.31
C ASP A 52 -5.71 1.85 25.04
N GLY A 53 -4.50 1.52 24.57
CA GLY A 53 -3.65 0.46 25.13
C GLY A 53 -3.92 -0.93 24.54
N GLY A 54 -4.93 -1.07 23.67
CA GLY A 54 -5.17 -2.29 22.91
C GLY A 54 -4.02 -2.61 21.95
N LYS A 55 -3.91 -3.89 21.57
CA LYS A 55 -2.96 -4.34 20.55
C LYS A 55 -3.65 -5.29 19.58
N ASN A 56 -3.33 -5.15 18.30
CA ASN A 56 -3.66 -6.14 17.28
C ASN A 56 -2.34 -6.72 16.77
N THR A 57 -2.22 -8.04 16.87
CA THR A 57 -1.07 -8.81 16.39
C THR A 57 -1.50 -9.69 15.22
N ARG A 58 -0.72 -9.64 14.15
CA ARG A 58 -0.89 -10.44 12.92
C ARG A 58 0.46 -10.97 12.48
N ALA A 59 0.49 -12.06 11.72
CA ALA A 59 1.73 -12.46 11.06
C ALA A 59 2.10 -11.42 9.98
N LEU A 60 3.39 -11.24 9.70
CA LEU A 60 3.83 -10.27 8.70
C LEU A 60 3.21 -10.54 7.33
N TRP A 61 3.12 -11.81 6.91
CA TRP A 61 2.54 -12.17 5.62
C TRP A 61 1.07 -11.76 5.50
N GLU A 62 0.29 -11.83 6.59
CA GLU A 62 -1.11 -11.39 6.60
C GLU A 62 -1.21 -9.89 6.31
N MET A 63 -0.28 -9.11 6.86
CA MET A 63 -0.21 -7.67 6.63
C MET A 63 0.27 -7.33 5.22
N MET A 64 1.22 -8.08 4.66
CA MET A 64 1.66 -7.91 3.28
C MET A 64 0.52 -8.21 2.30
N LEU A 65 -0.20 -9.31 2.52
CA LEU A 65 -1.39 -9.66 1.73
C LEU A 65 -2.48 -8.59 1.82
N HIS A 66 -2.70 -8.05 3.02
CA HIS A 66 -3.66 -6.97 3.25
C HIS A 66 -3.35 -5.71 2.42
N VAL A 67 -2.06 -5.31 2.30
CA VAL A 67 -1.64 -4.16 1.48
C VAL A 67 -1.97 -4.38 0.00
N ILE A 68 -1.63 -5.55 -0.54
CA ILE A 68 -1.89 -5.89 -1.95
C ILE A 68 -3.40 -5.91 -2.22
N ASN A 69 -4.18 -6.55 -1.34
CA ASN A 69 -5.62 -6.61 -1.46
C ASN A 69 -6.28 -5.22 -1.42
N HIS A 70 -5.79 -4.32 -0.56
CA HIS A 70 -6.25 -2.93 -0.56
C HIS A 70 -5.90 -2.20 -1.85
N GLY A 71 -4.70 -2.43 -2.40
CA GLY A 71 -4.32 -1.91 -3.71
C GLY A 71 -5.34 -2.27 -4.79
N THR A 72 -5.74 -3.54 -4.87
CA THR A 72 -6.78 -4.01 -5.81
C THR A 72 -8.12 -3.33 -5.55
N GLN A 73 -8.55 -3.22 -4.28
CA GLN A 73 -9.82 -2.56 -3.91
C GLN A 73 -9.90 -1.11 -4.42
N TYR A 74 -8.80 -0.34 -4.34
CA TYR A 74 -8.79 1.06 -4.77
C TYR A 74 -8.61 1.25 -6.29
N ARG A 75 -8.09 0.25 -7.01
CA ARG A 75 -7.99 0.32 -8.49
C ARG A 75 -9.35 0.24 -9.18
N SER A 76 -10.30 -0.54 -8.65
CA SER A 76 -11.62 -0.72 -9.31
C SER A 76 -12.44 0.59 -9.45
N PRO A 77 -12.53 1.47 -8.42
CA PRO A 77 -13.17 2.77 -8.57
C PRO A 77 -12.51 3.66 -9.65
N VAL A 78 -11.17 3.66 -9.73
CA VAL A 78 -10.43 4.42 -10.75
C VAL A 78 -10.71 3.86 -12.14
N ALA A 79 -10.73 2.53 -12.29
CA ALA A 79 -11.09 1.87 -13.54
C ALA A 79 -12.50 2.27 -14.01
N MET A 80 -13.48 2.29 -13.10
CA MET A 80 -14.82 2.77 -13.40
C MET A 80 -14.83 4.23 -13.88
N MET A 81 -14.05 5.11 -13.25
CA MET A 81 -13.95 6.53 -13.66
C MET A 81 -13.35 6.65 -15.07
N LEU A 82 -12.27 5.91 -15.37
CA LEU A 82 -11.65 5.89 -16.70
C LEU A 82 -12.64 5.41 -17.77
N THR A 83 -13.37 4.32 -17.50
CA THR A 83 -14.40 3.82 -18.42
C THR A 83 -15.52 4.84 -18.65
N LYS A 84 -15.99 5.53 -17.61
CA LYS A 84 -17.00 6.60 -17.75
C LYS A 84 -16.52 7.76 -18.61
N LEU A 85 -15.21 7.99 -18.67
CA LEU A 85 -14.57 9.00 -19.52
C LEU A 85 -14.25 8.50 -20.94
N GLY A 86 -14.65 7.26 -21.29
CA GLY A 86 -14.38 6.67 -22.60
C GLY A 86 -12.94 6.14 -22.77
N HIS A 87 -12.21 5.98 -21.67
CA HIS A 87 -10.85 5.43 -21.67
C HIS A 87 -10.82 3.98 -21.20
N SER A 88 -9.89 3.20 -21.75
CA SER A 88 -9.57 1.87 -21.21
C SER A 88 -8.92 2.04 -19.83
N PRO A 89 -9.33 1.26 -18.82
CA PRO A 89 -8.66 1.24 -17.52
C PRO A 89 -7.29 0.54 -17.55
N GLY A 90 -6.92 -0.07 -18.67
CA GLY A 90 -5.74 -0.91 -18.78
C GLY A 90 -5.98 -2.34 -18.28
N ASP A 91 -4.90 -3.07 -18.04
CA ASP A 91 -4.98 -4.40 -17.44
C ASP A 91 -5.35 -4.30 -15.96
N MET A 92 -6.27 -5.18 -15.55
CA MET A 92 -6.84 -5.25 -14.21
C MET A 92 -6.63 -6.63 -13.59
N GLU A 93 -5.86 -7.51 -14.23
CA GLU A 93 -5.39 -8.76 -13.62
C GLU A 93 -4.60 -8.45 -12.33
N ILE A 94 -4.68 -9.39 -11.40
CA ILE A 94 -4.03 -9.41 -10.09
C ILE A 94 -2.61 -10.02 -10.13
N LEU A 95 -2.19 -10.63 -11.25
CA LEU A 95 -0.95 -11.38 -11.55
C LEU A 95 -0.28 -10.92 -12.85
#